data_AF-A0A5C5WBU6-F1
#
_entry.id   AF-A0A5C5WBU6-F1
#
_cell.length_a   1.000
_cell.length_b   1.000
_cell.length_c   1.000
_cell.angle_alpha   90.00
_cell.angle_beta   90.00
_cell.angle_gamma   90.00
#
_symmetry.space_group_name_H-M   'P 1'
#
loop_
_entity.id
_entity.type
_entity.pdbx_description
1 polymer ?
#
loop_
_entity_poly.entity_id
_entity_poly.type
_entity_poly.pdbx_seq_one_letter_code
_entity_poly.pdbx_strand_id
1 'polypeptide(L)'
;MIPTPSEIERAIDSGGVPLREMFASADCDSLLDLRDSSSDFDAAWQAAHKTTEKIRFILNEPIPTTTLRELAFKAVFDATEHHDLAACVSDDFGLIGCAGYVSSHDSIDGFRDATIEWLWQEYSDGRLPIPPMPGSTEP
;
A
#
# COMPACT_ATOMS: atom_id res chain seq x y z
N MET A 1 -10.57 4.96 -5.84
CA MET A 1 -9.70 5.99 -6.44
C MET A 1 -8.32 5.79 -5.85
N ILE A 2 -7.29 5.78 -6.68
CA ILE A 2 -5.89 5.71 -6.23
C ILE A 2 -5.41 7.15 -5.97
N PRO A 3 -4.92 7.49 -4.76
CA PRO A 3 -4.42 8.83 -4.46
C PRO A 3 -3.10 9.12 -5.18
N THR A 4 -2.84 10.38 -5.49
CA THR A 4 -1.52 10.82 -5.96
C THR A 4 -0.46 10.71 -4.85
N PRO A 5 0.85 10.64 -5.19
CA PRO A 5 1.91 10.60 -4.18
C PRO A 5 1.83 11.73 -3.14
N SER A 6 1.54 12.96 -3.57
CA SER A 6 1.41 14.12 -2.67
C SER A 6 0.17 14.04 -1.78
N GLU A 7 -0.91 13.40 -2.22
CA GLU A 7 -2.08 13.15 -1.38
C GLU A 7 -1.80 12.09 -0.31
N ILE A 8 -1.02 11.06 -0.65
CA ILE A 8 -0.58 10.03 0.30
C ILE A 8 0.31 10.66 1.37
N GLU A 9 1.33 11.42 0.99
CA GLU A 9 2.22 12.12 1.92
C GLU A 9 1.43 13.01 2.87
N ARG A 10 0.53 13.85 2.33
CA ARG A 10 -0.34 14.71 3.14
C ARG A 10 -1.21 13.91 4.10
N ALA A 11 -1.75 12.76 3.68
CA ALA A 11 -2.60 11.93 4.52
C ALA A 11 -1.81 11.28 5.67
N ILE A 12 -0.55 10.88 5.44
CA ILE A 12 0.33 10.40 6.51
C ILE A 12 0.61 11.54 7.50
N ASP A 13 1.03 12.70 7.00
CA ASP A 13 1.42 13.84 7.85
C ASP A 13 0.25 14.44 8.65
N SER A 14 -0.96 14.47 8.07
CA SER A 14 -2.14 15.01 8.73
C SER A 14 -2.87 14.01 9.63
N GLY A 15 -2.37 12.77 9.76
CA GLY A 15 -3.04 11.69 10.48
C GLY A 15 -4.31 11.16 9.78
N GLY A 16 -4.49 11.46 8.50
CA GLY A 16 -5.55 10.88 7.67
C GLY A 16 -5.33 9.39 7.38
N VAL A 17 -4.08 8.93 7.50
CA VAL A 17 -3.74 7.51 7.65
C VAL A 17 -3.02 7.31 8.98
N PRO A 18 -3.70 6.78 10.01
CA PRO A 18 -3.18 6.75 11.38
C PRO A 18 -2.24 5.55 11.62
N LEU A 19 -1.14 5.45 10.87
CA LEU A 19 -0.23 4.28 10.91
C LEU A 19 0.30 3.99 12.32
N ARG A 20 0.64 5.03 13.10
CA ARG A 20 1.18 4.84 14.45
C ARG A 20 0.12 4.30 15.41
N GLU A 21 -1.06 4.90 15.38
CA GLU A 21 -2.18 4.52 16.24
C GLU A 21 -2.73 3.13 15.88
N MET A 22 -2.71 2.77 14.60
CA MET A 22 -3.16 1.48 14.08
C MET A 22 -2.41 0.31 14.72
N PHE A 23 -1.11 0.45 14.94
CA PHE A 23 -0.25 -0.65 15.38
C PHE A 23 0.27 -0.55 16.81
N ALA A 24 -0.04 0.51 17.56
CA ALA A 24 0.52 0.79 18.90
C ALA A 24 0.35 -0.33 19.94
N SER A 25 -0.61 -1.24 19.75
CA SER A 25 -0.81 -2.42 20.61
C SER A 25 -1.11 -3.68 19.82
N ALA A 26 -0.66 -3.74 18.57
CA ALA A 26 -0.93 -4.86 17.68
C ALA A 26 -0.01 -6.05 17.96
N ASP A 27 -0.57 -7.25 17.90
CA ASP A 27 0.22 -8.47 17.77
C ASP A 27 0.70 -8.60 16.32
N CYS A 28 1.94 -8.15 16.08
CA CYS A 28 2.48 -7.99 14.74
C CYS A 28 2.62 -9.33 14.00
N ASP A 29 3.06 -10.38 14.69
CA ASP A 29 3.21 -11.72 14.10
C ASP A 29 1.84 -12.27 13.69
N SER A 30 0.83 -12.18 14.57
CA SER A 30 -0.54 -12.60 14.24
C SER A 30 -1.14 -11.83 13.07
N LEU A 31 -0.84 -10.53 12.94
CA LEU A 31 -1.29 -9.71 11.80
C LEU A 31 -0.65 -10.16 10.48
N LEU A 32 0.66 -10.46 10.50
CA LEU A 32 1.37 -10.96 9.32
C LEU A 32 0.88 -12.36 8.93
N ASP A 33 0.68 -13.25 9.90
CA ASP A 33 0.10 -14.58 9.67
C ASP A 33 -1.29 -14.50 9.02
N LEU A 34 -2.13 -13.56 9.49
CA LEU A 34 -3.44 -13.32 8.88
C LEU A 34 -3.32 -12.76 7.46
N ARG A 35 -2.40 -11.83 7.23
CA ARG A 35 -2.17 -11.23 5.91
C ARG A 35 -1.71 -12.26 4.89
N ASP A 36 -0.82 -13.17 5.30
CA ASP A 36 -0.21 -14.18 4.44
C ASP A 36 -1.03 -15.49 4.38
N SER A 37 -2.21 -15.51 5.01
CA SER A 37 -3.10 -16.68 5.05
C SER A 37 -3.77 -17.03 3.70
N SER A 38 -3.74 -16.11 2.72
CA SER A 38 -4.44 -16.24 1.44
C SER A 38 -3.52 -16.06 0.23
N SER A 39 -3.39 -17.12 -0.57
CA SER A 39 -2.65 -17.06 -1.85
C SER A 39 -3.28 -16.13 -2.89
N ASP A 40 -4.59 -15.88 -2.79
CA ASP A 40 -5.30 -15.04 -3.74
C ASP A 40 -4.92 -13.56 -3.57
N PHE A 41 -4.72 -13.13 -2.32
CA PHE A 41 -4.20 -11.80 -2.02
C PHE A 41 -2.79 -11.63 -2.56
N ASP A 42 -1.88 -12.59 -2.30
CA ASP A 42 -0.51 -12.54 -2.82
C ASP A 42 -0.47 -12.46 -4.36
N ALA A 43 -1.29 -13.26 -5.03
CA ALA A 43 -1.38 -13.25 -6.49
C ALA A 43 -1.89 -11.90 -7.01
N ALA A 44 -2.91 -11.33 -6.37
CA ALA A 44 -3.48 -10.04 -6.73
C ALA A 44 -2.49 -8.89 -6.50
N TRP A 45 -1.81 -8.87 -5.36
CA TRP A 45 -0.78 -7.88 -5.03
C TRP A 45 0.37 -7.93 -6.03
N GLN A 46 0.88 -9.13 -6.34
CA GLN A 46 1.94 -9.30 -7.33
C GLN A 46 1.52 -8.90 -8.74
N ALA A 47 0.27 -9.16 -9.13
CA ALA A 47 -0.26 -8.75 -10.43
C ALA A 47 -0.36 -7.22 -10.54
N ALA A 48 -0.87 -6.56 -9.51
CA ALA A 48 -0.94 -5.10 -9.41
C ALA A 48 0.46 -4.47 -9.47
N HIS A 49 1.42 -5.02 -8.71
CA HIS A 49 2.81 -4.58 -8.73
C HIS A 49 3.44 -4.71 -10.12
N LYS A 50 3.36 -5.90 -10.74
CA LYS A 50 3.91 -6.13 -12.09
C LYS A 50 3.30 -5.20 -13.14
N THR A 51 2.00 -4.93 -13.05
CA THR A 51 1.30 -4.06 -14.01
C THR A 51 1.76 -2.62 -13.85
N THR A 52 1.80 -2.12 -12.61
CA THR A 52 2.26 -0.76 -12.30
C THR A 52 3.72 -0.56 -12.74
N GLU A 53 4.59 -1.53 -12.46
CA GLU A 53 6.00 -1.49 -12.84
C GLU A 53 6.22 -1.49 -14.36
N LYS A 54 5.41 -2.22 -15.12
CA LYS A 54 5.44 -2.19 -16.59
C LYS A 54 5.08 -0.81 -17.12
N ILE A 55 4.04 -0.18 -16.57
CA ILE A 55 3.61 1.15 -17.00
C ILE A 55 4.69 2.18 -16.63
N ARG A 56 5.23 2.11 -15.40
CA ARG A 56 6.38 2.92 -14.99
C ARG A 56 7.55 2.80 -15.97
N PHE A 57 7.90 1.58 -16.37
CA PHE A 57 8.99 1.35 -17.32
C PHE A 57 8.70 1.99 -18.70
N ILE A 58 7.44 1.93 -19.17
CA ILE A 58 7.03 2.59 -20.41
C ILE A 58 7.13 4.12 -20.31
N LEU A 59 6.74 4.69 -19.16
CA LEU A 59 6.86 6.13 -18.91
C LEU A 59 8.33 6.58 -18.88
N ASN A 60 9.25 5.69 -18.47
CA ASN A 60 10.69 5.95 -18.40
C ASN A 60 11.05 7.18 -17.54
N GLU A 61 10.30 7.35 -16.45
CA GLU A 61 10.48 8.45 -15.49
C GLU A 61 10.76 7.92 -14.09
N PRO A 62 11.59 8.62 -13.29
CA PRO A 62 11.81 8.26 -11.90
C PRO A 62 10.55 8.57 -11.08
N ILE A 63 9.95 7.54 -10.48
CA ILE A 63 8.82 7.72 -9.57
C ILE A 63 9.34 7.92 -8.14
N PRO A 64 8.99 9.01 -7.45
CA PRO A 64 9.49 9.33 -6.12
C PRO A 64 8.77 8.54 -5.01
N THR A 65 8.80 7.20 -5.05
CA THR A 65 8.18 6.38 -3.99
C THR A 65 9.04 6.25 -2.74
N THR A 66 10.33 6.60 -2.80
CA THR A 66 11.27 6.48 -1.67
C THR A 66 10.79 7.19 -0.42
N THR A 67 10.33 8.44 -0.54
CA THR A 67 9.83 9.22 0.60
C THR A 67 8.62 8.54 1.25
N LEU A 68 7.65 8.07 0.45
CA LEU A 68 6.46 7.40 0.97
C LEU A 68 6.81 6.09 1.69
N ARG A 69 7.71 5.31 1.10
CA ARG A 69 8.21 4.06 1.69
C ARG A 69 8.91 4.32 3.03
N GLU A 70 9.72 5.38 3.10
CA GLU A 70 10.45 5.75 4.30
C GLU A 70 9.52 6.27 5.40
N LEU A 71 8.55 7.13 5.07
CA LEU A 71 7.54 7.63 6.01
C LEU A 71 6.72 6.49 6.61
N ALA A 72 6.20 5.61 5.76
CA ALA A 72 5.41 4.46 6.20
C ALA A 72 6.23 3.51 7.09
N PHE A 73 7.45 3.16 6.66
CA PHE A 73 8.34 2.29 7.42
C PHE A 73 8.63 2.87 8.81
N LYS A 74 9.06 4.13 8.88
CA LYS A 74 9.38 4.79 10.16
C LYS A 74 8.17 4.89 11.08
N ALA A 75 7.01 5.26 10.54
CA ALA A 75 5.79 5.37 11.33
C ALA A 75 5.41 4.05 12.01
N VAL A 76 5.48 2.94 11.27
CA VAL A 76 5.17 1.61 11.81
C VAL A 76 6.28 1.12 12.75
N PHE A 77 7.54 1.22 12.34
CA PHE A 77 8.67 0.75 13.13
C PHE A 77 8.77 1.48 14.48
N ASP A 78 8.58 2.79 14.51
CA ASP A 78 8.59 3.56 15.76
C ASP A 78 7.43 3.16 16.71
N ALA A 79 6.33 2.63 16.17
CA ALA A 79 5.16 2.22 16.96
C ALA A 79 5.24 0.78 17.47
N THR A 80 5.94 -0.10 16.75
CA THR A 80 5.92 -1.55 17.01
C THR A 80 7.27 -2.17 17.30
N GLU A 81 8.37 -1.49 16.93
CA GLU A 81 9.73 -2.03 16.84
C GLU A 81 9.82 -3.31 15.98
N HIS A 82 8.83 -3.56 15.12
CA HIS A 82 8.71 -4.78 14.33
C HIS A 82 9.09 -4.57 12.87
N HIS A 83 10.26 -5.09 12.49
CA HIS A 83 10.86 -4.85 11.18
C HIS A 83 9.99 -5.39 10.02
N ASP A 84 9.46 -6.61 10.13
CA ASP A 84 8.77 -7.24 9.01
C ASP A 84 7.42 -6.60 8.71
N LEU A 85 6.65 -6.24 9.75
CA LEU A 85 5.44 -5.43 9.60
C LEU A 85 5.75 -4.06 8.99
N ALA A 86 6.81 -3.38 9.44
CA ALA A 86 7.20 -2.09 8.87
C ALA A 86 7.61 -2.21 7.39
N ALA A 87 8.33 -3.27 7.01
CA ALA A 87 8.70 -3.55 5.62
C ALA A 87 7.47 -3.86 4.76
N CYS A 88 6.55 -4.68 5.28
CA CYS A 88 5.27 -5.02 4.63
C CYS A 88 4.46 -3.76 4.31
N VAL A 89 4.22 -2.89 5.30
CA VAL A 89 3.49 -1.62 5.09
C VAL A 89 4.26 -0.70 4.14
N SER A 90 5.59 -0.63 4.26
CA SER A 90 6.44 0.14 3.34
C SER A 90 6.28 -0.32 1.88
N ASP A 91 6.18 -1.62 1.65
CA ASP A 91 5.94 -2.19 0.31
C ASP A 91 4.58 -1.80 -0.26
N ASP A 92 3.52 -1.87 0.55
CA ASP A 92 2.19 -1.42 0.13
C ASP A 92 2.19 0.07 -0.25
N PHE A 93 2.79 0.94 0.56
CA PHE A 93 2.88 2.37 0.25
C PHE A 93 3.75 2.66 -0.98
N GLY A 94 4.78 1.85 -1.21
CA GLY A 94 5.54 1.88 -2.46
C GLY A 94 4.67 1.58 -3.68
N LEU A 95 3.84 0.55 -3.61
CA LEU A 95 2.91 0.17 -4.67
C LEU A 95 1.83 1.24 -4.89
N ILE A 96 1.15 1.68 -3.82
CA ILE A 96 0.10 2.71 -3.89
C ILE A 96 0.66 4.00 -4.47
N GLY A 97 1.84 4.44 -4.01
CA GLY A 97 2.50 5.64 -4.54
C GLY A 97 2.90 5.50 -6.01
N CYS A 98 3.42 4.34 -6.41
CA CYS A 98 3.77 4.06 -7.80
C CYS A 98 2.52 4.13 -8.71
N ALA A 99 1.44 3.51 -8.27
CA ALA A 99 0.18 3.49 -9.00
C ALA A 99 -0.51 4.86 -9.04
N GLY A 100 -0.43 5.62 -7.95
CA GLY A 100 -0.91 7.00 -7.90
C GLY A 100 -0.19 7.92 -8.87
N TYR A 101 1.13 7.76 -9.00
CA TYR A 101 1.90 8.48 -10.02
C TYR A 101 1.42 8.11 -11.42
N VAL A 102 1.38 6.80 -11.72
CA VAL A 102 0.95 6.28 -13.02
C VAL A 102 -0.47 6.72 -13.38
N SER A 103 -1.42 6.67 -12.45
CA SER A 103 -2.81 7.04 -12.69
C SER A 103 -3.03 8.53 -12.92
N SER A 104 -2.15 9.37 -12.36
CA SER A 104 -2.20 10.83 -12.50
C SER A 104 -1.41 11.38 -13.68
N HIS A 105 -0.68 10.52 -14.39
CA HIS A 105 0.21 10.94 -15.47
C HIS A 105 -0.58 11.25 -16.76
N ASP A 106 -0.35 12.41 -17.38
CA ASP A 106 -1.12 12.91 -18.53
C ASP A 106 -1.22 11.93 -19.72
N SER A 107 -0.16 11.15 -19.95
CA SER A 107 -0.09 10.13 -21.01
C SER A 107 -0.84 8.83 -20.71
N ILE A 108 -1.40 8.66 -19.51
CA ILE A 108 -2.10 7.45 -19.06
C ILE A 108 -3.59 7.77 -18.89
N ASP A 109 -4.42 7.12 -19.70
CA ASP A 109 -5.87 7.28 -19.60
C ASP A 109 -6.44 6.42 -18.47
N GLY A 110 -6.58 7.01 -17.29
CA GLY A 110 -7.41 6.48 -16.21
C GLY A 110 -7.00 5.11 -15.66
N PHE A 111 -5.70 4.88 -15.45
CA PHE A 111 -5.23 3.64 -14.83
C PHE A 111 -5.89 3.44 -13.45
N ARG A 112 -6.51 2.27 -13.28
CA ARG A 112 -7.16 1.84 -12.04
C ARG A 112 -6.88 0.36 -11.81
N ASP A 113 -6.71 0.02 -10.54
CA ASP A 113 -6.50 -1.35 -10.10
C ASP A 113 -7.25 -1.55 -8.78
N ALA A 114 -8.15 -2.54 -8.73
CA ALA A 114 -9.03 -2.76 -7.59
C ALA A 114 -8.25 -3.19 -6.33
N THR A 115 -7.14 -3.92 -6.48
CA THR A 115 -6.29 -4.33 -5.36
C THR A 115 -5.67 -3.10 -4.72
N ILE A 116 -5.14 -2.19 -5.53
CA ILE A 116 -4.48 -0.97 -5.02
C ILE A 116 -5.49 -0.01 -4.39
N GLU A 117 -6.66 0.14 -5.00
CA GLU A 117 -7.73 0.94 -4.41
C GLU A 117 -8.21 0.38 -3.07
N TRP A 118 -8.29 -0.95 -2.94
CA TRP A 118 -8.62 -1.61 -1.68
C TRP A 118 -7.52 -1.44 -0.64
N LEU A 119 -6.24 -1.66 -0.99
CA LEU A 119 -5.11 -1.41 -0.08
C LEU A 119 -5.19 0.01 0.50
N TRP A 120 -5.37 1.01 -0.36
CA TRP A 120 -5.49 2.40 0.07
C TRP A 120 -6.70 2.64 0.99
N GLN A 121 -7.84 2.02 0.67
CA GLN A 121 -9.05 2.16 1.47
C GLN A 121 -8.86 1.57 2.88
N GLU A 122 -8.26 0.40 3.01
CA GLU A 122 -7.99 -0.22 4.31
C GLU A 122 -7.10 0.67 5.18
N TYR A 123 -5.99 1.17 4.61
CA TYR A 123 -5.11 2.09 5.33
C TYR A 123 -5.83 3.39 5.73
N SER A 124 -6.61 3.97 4.81
CA SER A 124 -7.40 5.19 5.08
C SER A 124 -8.43 4.99 6.19
N ASP A 125 -8.95 3.77 6.34
CA ASP A 125 -9.88 3.42 7.41
C ASP A 125 -9.19 2.96 8.71
N GLY A 126 -7.86 3.03 8.76
CA GLY A 126 -7.10 2.65 9.95
C GLY A 126 -6.92 1.14 10.13
N ARG A 127 -6.90 0.36 9.05
CA ARG A 127 -6.74 -1.11 9.08
C ARG A 127 -5.56 -1.58 8.23
N LEU A 128 -4.92 -2.66 8.66
CA LEU A 128 -4.00 -3.40 7.80
C LEU A 128 -4.82 -4.15 6.73
N PRO A 129 -4.42 -4.12 5.45
CA PRO A 129 -5.06 -4.93 4.42
C PRO A 129 -4.84 -6.42 4.70
N ILE A 130 -5.89 -7.08 5.19
CA ILE A 130 -5.91 -8.52 5.50
C ILE A 130 -6.95 -9.18 4.59
N PRO A 131 -6.65 -10.36 4.00
CA PRO A 131 -7.60 -11.12 3.20
C PRO A 131 -8.88 -11.50 3.98
N PRO A 132 -10.01 -11.77 3.30
CA PRO A 132 -10.17 -11.79 1.84
C PRO A 132 -10.36 -10.39 1.25
N MET A 133 -9.83 -10.18 0.04
CA MET A 133 -10.13 -8.96 -0.71
C MET A 133 -11.61 -8.96 -1.13
N PRO A 134 -12.24 -7.78 -1.27
CA PRO A 134 -13.60 -7.67 -1.79
C PRO A 134 -13.75 -8.34 -3.16
N GLY A 135 -14.65 -9.31 -3.26
CA GLY A 135 -14.91 -10.05 -4.50
C GLY A 135 -14.01 -11.26 -4.74
N SER A 136 -13.03 -11.52 -3.88
CA SER A 136 -12.38 -12.82 -3.80
C SER A 136 -13.35 -13.80 -3.14
N THR A 137 -13.69 -14.89 -3.84
CA THR A 137 -14.41 -16.01 -3.23
C THR A 137 -13.50 -16.67 -2.21
N GLU A 138 -13.92 -16.74 -0.93
CA GLU A 138 -13.28 -17.67 0.01
C GLU A 138 -13.34 -19.10 -0.60
N PRO A 139 -12.27 -19.91 -0.44
CA PRO A 139 -12.30 -21.32 -0.82
C PRO A 139 -13.35 -22.13 -0.02
#